data_AF-A0A847WHV8-F1
#
_entry.id   AF-A0A847WHV8-F1
#
_cell.length_a   1.000
_cell.length_b   1.000
_cell.length_c   1.000
_cell.angle_alpha   90.00
_cell.angle_beta   90.00
_cell.angle_gamma   90.00
#
_symmetry.space_group_name_H-M   'P 1'
#
loop_
_entity.id
_entity.type
_entity.pdbx_description
1 polymer ?
#
loop_
_entity_poly.entity_id
_entity_poly.type
_entity_poly.pdbx_seq_one_letter_code
_entity_poly.pdbx_strand_id
1 'polypeptide(L)'
;MFKLKKNFKMPLSVFLLTLIDQYIKIHISNNLMNENFDIFSDIVGFKPSLNTSYSWLNSLSNLGIGLLPHIIVNIMILFISILVFDFIRQKQKEDKITSLIFAFLFAGVICSLIDRIFWGGSLDYVYLKGLFIFDLKDVYLSFFQIMLISCWLFNYKGLRRTSEKLLYNDFKFYIKVKYLKR
;
A
#
# COMPACT_ATOMS: atom_id res chain seq x y z
N MET A 1 21.79 25.59 -2.02
CA MET A 1 21.76 24.12 -2.11
C MET A 1 21.32 23.54 -0.77
N PHE A 2 20.04 23.19 -0.59
CA PHE A 2 19.57 22.59 0.66
C PHE A 2 20.11 21.15 0.75
N LYS A 3 21.09 20.91 1.64
CA LYS A 3 21.47 19.54 2.02
C LYS A 3 20.28 18.91 2.76
N LEU A 4 19.50 18.10 2.07
CA LEU A 4 18.51 17.22 2.69
C LEU A 4 19.25 16.27 3.64
N LYS A 5 19.12 16.48 4.95
CA LYS A 5 19.54 15.49 5.96
C LYS A 5 18.84 14.17 5.60
N LYS A 6 19.60 13.11 5.32
CA LYS A 6 19.01 11.80 5.00
C LYS A 6 18.22 11.32 6.22
N ASN A 7 16.89 11.33 6.10
CA ASN A 7 15.98 10.83 7.13
C ASN A 7 15.65 9.37 6.80
N PHE A 8 16.34 8.43 7.45
CA PHE A 8 16.16 7.00 7.21
C PHE A 8 14.93 6.41 7.91
N LYS A 9 14.18 7.20 8.68
CA LYS A 9 13.03 6.71 9.45
C LYS A 9 11.96 6.08 8.57
N MET A 10 11.53 6.75 7.50
CA MET A 10 10.49 6.21 6.63
C MET A 10 10.94 4.93 5.89
N PRO A 11 12.12 4.88 5.22
CA PRO A 11 12.61 3.63 4.65
C PRO A 11 12.71 2.49 5.66
N LEU A 12 13.17 2.77 6.89
CA LEU A 12 13.23 1.79 7.95
C LEU A 12 11.84 1.29 8.36
N SER A 13 10.85 2.18 8.49
CA SER A 13 9.46 1.80 8.77
C SER A 13 8.89 0.92 7.67
N VAL A 14 9.09 1.28 6.39
CA VAL A 14 8.63 0.47 5.25
C VAL A 14 9.26 -0.92 5.29
N PHE A 15 10.57 -0.99 5.55
CA PHE A 15 11.28 -2.27 5.67
C PHE A 15 10.74 -3.13 6.81
N LEU A 16 10.55 -2.57 8.00
CA LEU A 16 10.02 -3.31 9.14
C LEU A 16 8.59 -3.79 8.91
N LEU A 17 7.70 -2.95 8.37
CA LEU A 17 6.33 -3.33 8.04
C LEU A 17 6.29 -4.47 7.00
N THR A 18 7.18 -4.41 6.00
CA THR A 18 7.32 -5.45 4.98
C THR A 18 7.83 -6.76 5.60
N LEU A 19 8.86 -6.69 6.45
CA LEU A 19 9.38 -7.86 7.15
C LEU A 19 8.32 -8.54 8.02
N ILE A 20 7.51 -7.76 8.76
CA ILE A 20 6.46 -8.30 9.62
C ILE A 20 5.42 -9.07 8.80
N ASP A 21 4.91 -8.47 7.71
CA ASP A 21 3.92 -9.13 6.84
C ASP A 21 4.47 -10.44 6.24
N GLN A 22 5.68 -10.40 5.69
CA GLN A 22 6.29 -11.57 5.05
C GLN A 22 6.66 -12.65 6.07
N TYR A 23 7.14 -12.27 7.26
CA TYR A 23 7.41 -13.22 8.34
C TYR A 23 6.15 -13.96 8.78
N ILE A 24 5.04 -13.24 8.99
CA ILE A 24 3.76 -13.84 9.36
C ILE A 24 3.32 -14.83 8.29
N LYS A 25 3.39 -14.45 7.01
CA LYS A 25 3.02 -15.33 5.89
C LYS A 25 3.86 -16.59 5.83
N ILE A 26 5.18 -16.47 5.94
CA ILE A 26 6.09 -17.63 5.96
C ILE A 26 5.79 -18.54 7.16
N HIS A 27 5.50 -17.96 8.33
CA HIS A 27 5.16 -18.76 9.50
C HIS A 27 3.84 -19.51 9.31
N ILE A 28 2.80 -18.85 8.79
CA ILE A 28 1.50 -19.46 8.52
C ILE A 28 1.61 -20.54 7.46
N SER A 29 2.31 -20.28 6.35
CA SER A 29 2.44 -21.23 5.24
C SER A 29 3.10 -22.54 5.66
N ASN A 30 4.06 -22.46 6.57
CA ASN A 30 4.83 -23.63 7.00
C ASN A 30 4.16 -24.42 8.13
N ASN A 31 3.34 -23.77 8.97
CA ASN A 31 2.90 -24.36 10.22
C ASN A 31 1.37 -24.39 10.42
N LEU A 32 0.62 -23.49 9.77
CA LEU A 32 -0.77 -23.21 10.13
C LEU A 32 -1.75 -23.27 8.96
N MET A 33 -1.32 -23.68 7.76
CA MET A 33 -2.16 -23.63 6.55
C MET A 33 -3.47 -24.44 6.64
N ASN A 34 -3.49 -25.48 7.48
CA ASN A 34 -4.66 -26.35 7.67
C ASN A 34 -5.49 -25.97 8.91
N GLU A 35 -5.05 -24.97 9.67
CA GLU A 35 -5.69 -24.56 10.92
C GLU A 35 -6.80 -23.54 10.63
N ASN A 36 -7.99 -23.79 11.20
CA ASN A 36 -9.12 -22.88 11.13
C ASN A 36 -9.75 -22.77 12.52
N PHE A 37 -9.85 -21.56 13.05
CA PHE A 37 -10.45 -21.33 14.35
C PHE A 37 -11.00 -19.92 14.48
N ASP A 38 -11.93 -19.73 15.40
CA ASP A 38 -12.52 -18.43 15.68
C ASP A 38 -11.69 -17.67 16.71
N ILE A 39 -11.52 -16.38 16.48
CA ILE A 39 -10.76 -15.48 17.38
C ILE A 39 -11.73 -14.70 18.26
N PHE A 40 -12.74 -14.06 17.65
CA PHE A 40 -13.71 -13.22 18.35
C PHE A 40 -15.14 -13.61 18.01
N SER A 41 -15.79 -14.36 18.92
CA SER A 41 -17.25 -14.59 18.99
C SER A 41 -17.97 -14.53 17.64
N ASP A 42 -17.54 -15.36 16.69
CA ASP A 42 -18.10 -15.47 15.34
C ASP A 42 -18.00 -14.25 14.40
N ILE A 43 -17.26 -13.20 14.72
CA ILE A 43 -17.04 -12.05 13.84
C ILE A 43 -15.72 -12.19 13.08
N VAL A 44 -14.65 -12.54 13.80
CA VAL A 44 -13.29 -12.66 13.26
C VAL A 44 -12.75 -14.06 13.55
N GLY A 45 -12.24 -14.71 12.51
CA GLY A 45 -11.57 -16.00 12.60
C GLY A 45 -10.21 -16.00 11.91
N PHE A 46 -9.50 -17.10 12.08
CA PHE A 46 -8.29 -17.44 11.35
C PHE A 46 -8.64 -18.48 10.30
N LYS A 47 -8.39 -18.16 9.02
CA LYS A 47 -8.64 -19.06 7.89
C LYS A 47 -7.62 -18.80 6.78
N PRO A 48 -6.43 -19.42 6.85
CA PRO A 48 -5.40 -19.28 5.83
C PRO A 48 -5.90 -19.74 4.47
N SER A 49 -5.67 -18.92 3.45
CA SER A 49 -6.06 -19.20 2.08
C SER A 49 -5.13 -18.48 1.11
N LEU A 50 -4.58 -19.22 0.14
CA LEU A 50 -3.82 -18.62 -0.96
C LEU A 50 -4.79 -18.07 -2.00
N ASN A 51 -4.95 -16.75 -2.03
CA ASN A 51 -5.78 -16.02 -2.96
C ASN A 51 -5.04 -15.78 -4.28
N THR A 52 -5.48 -16.49 -5.32
CA THR A 52 -4.97 -16.41 -6.70
C THR A 52 -5.85 -15.56 -7.62
N SER A 53 -6.90 -14.91 -7.08
CA SER A 53 -7.67 -13.90 -7.81
C SER A 53 -6.94 -12.57 -7.88
N TYR A 54 -5.81 -12.41 -7.17
CA TYR A 54 -4.86 -11.27 -7.19
C TYR A 54 -5.41 -9.91 -6.70
N SER A 55 -6.72 -9.68 -6.76
CA SER A 55 -7.41 -8.52 -6.21
C SER A 55 -8.87 -8.84 -5.93
N TRP A 56 -9.45 -8.15 -4.94
CA TRP A 56 -10.88 -8.25 -4.63
C TRP A 56 -11.78 -7.83 -5.81
N LEU A 57 -11.35 -6.84 -6.60
CA LEU A 57 -12.09 -6.45 -7.81
C LEU A 57 -12.16 -7.60 -8.81
N ASN A 58 -11.03 -8.27 -9.08
CA ASN A 58 -10.99 -9.39 -10.02
C ASN A 58 -11.82 -10.59 -9.56
N SER A 59 -11.88 -10.86 -8.24
CA SER A 59 -12.74 -11.92 -7.69
C SER A 59 -14.23 -11.56 -7.74
N LEU A 60 -14.60 -10.32 -7.41
CA LEU A 60 -16.01 -9.91 -7.39
C LEU A 60 -16.61 -9.81 -8.80
N SER A 61 -15.83 -9.32 -9.76
CA SER A 61 -16.30 -9.06 -11.12
C SER A 61 -16.03 -10.19 -12.12
N ASN A 62 -15.43 -11.30 -11.67
CA ASN A 62 -15.10 -12.46 -12.51
C ASN A 62 -14.33 -12.08 -13.79
N LEU A 63 -13.48 -11.04 -13.73
CA LEU A 63 -12.81 -10.51 -14.92
C LEU A 63 -11.75 -11.47 -15.49
N GLY A 64 -11.29 -12.44 -14.71
CA GLY A 64 -10.30 -13.42 -15.15
C GLY A 64 -8.93 -12.80 -15.46
N ILE A 65 -8.61 -11.65 -14.87
CA ILE A 65 -7.33 -10.98 -15.09
C ILE A 65 -6.21 -11.82 -14.48
N GLY A 66 -5.21 -12.15 -15.30
CA GLY A 66 -4.07 -12.96 -14.88
C GLY A 66 -3.05 -12.22 -14.01
N LEU A 67 -2.09 -12.98 -13.47
CA LEU A 67 -1.02 -12.48 -12.58
C LEU A 67 -0.22 -11.31 -13.16
N LEU A 68 0.19 -11.41 -14.43
CA LEU A 68 1.11 -10.46 -15.05
C LEU A 68 0.55 -9.03 -15.10
N PRO A 69 -0.70 -8.78 -15.57
CA PRO A 69 -1.34 -7.47 -15.44
C PRO A 69 -1.32 -6.90 -14.02
N HIS A 70 -1.58 -7.71 -12.99
CA HIS A 70 -1.56 -7.27 -11.60
C HIS A 70 -0.16 -6.88 -11.10
N ILE A 71 0.89 -7.57 -11.56
CA ILE A 71 2.29 -7.18 -11.29
C ILE A 71 2.60 -5.83 -11.95
N ILE A 72 2.25 -5.68 -13.24
CA ILE A 72 2.48 -4.43 -13.99
C ILE A 72 1.80 -3.25 -13.30
N VAL A 73 0.52 -3.40 -12.92
CA VAL A 73 -0.24 -2.37 -12.20
C VAL A 73 0.44 -2.00 -10.88
N ASN A 74 0.90 -2.98 -10.08
CA ASN A 74 1.60 -2.66 -8.84
C ASN A 74 2.92 -1.91 -9.06
N ILE A 75 3.71 -2.29 -10.09
CA ILE A 75 4.94 -1.57 -10.42
C ILE A 75 4.63 -0.12 -10.81
N MET A 76 3.57 0.09 -11.60
CA MET A 76 3.11 1.43 -11.96
C MET A 76 2.66 2.23 -10.73
N ILE A 77 1.87 1.63 -9.83
CA ILE A 77 1.42 2.26 -8.59
C ILE A 77 2.63 2.63 -7.73
N LEU A 78 3.60 1.73 -7.55
CA LEU A 78 4.81 2.00 -6.78
C LEU A 78 5.60 3.17 -7.38
N PHE A 79 5.82 3.15 -8.69
CA PHE A 79 6.55 4.21 -9.39
C PHE A 79 5.84 5.56 -9.27
N ILE A 80 4.53 5.63 -9.53
CA ILE A 80 3.73 6.85 -9.38
C ILE A 80 3.77 7.34 -7.92
N SER A 81 3.66 6.43 -6.95
CA SER A 81 3.70 6.77 -5.53
C SER A 81 5.04 7.39 -5.12
N ILE A 82 6.16 6.91 -5.66
CA ILE A 82 7.49 7.50 -5.46
C ILE A 82 7.53 8.94 -6.01
N LEU A 83 7.03 9.14 -7.23
CA LEU A 83 7.01 10.47 -7.85
C LEU A 83 6.13 11.45 -7.07
N VAL A 84 4.95 11.00 -6.62
CA VAL A 84 4.02 11.82 -5.84
C VAL A 84 4.63 12.15 -4.47
N PHE A 85 5.24 11.17 -3.79
CA PHE A 85 5.91 11.41 -2.51
C PHE A 85 7.02 12.47 -2.63
N ASP A 86 7.87 12.33 -3.64
CA ASP A 86 8.98 13.23 -3.88
C ASP A 86 8.48 14.64 -4.26
N PHE A 87 7.43 14.75 -5.08
CA PHE A 87 6.77 16.03 -5.37
C PHE A 87 6.22 16.69 -4.09
N ILE A 88 5.47 15.95 -3.27
CA ILE A 88 4.88 16.48 -2.03
C ILE A 88 5.99 16.96 -1.09
N ARG A 89 7.08 16.21 -0.96
CA ARG A 89 8.23 16.57 -0.12
C ARG A 89 8.95 17.84 -0.57
N GLN A 90 8.90 18.17 -1.86
CA GLN A 90 9.44 19.42 -2.37
C GLN A 90 8.48 20.60 -2.20
N LYS A 91 7.20 20.38 -2.51
CA LYS A 91 6.17 21.43 -2.41
C LYS A 91 5.82 21.77 -0.96
N GLN A 92 5.90 20.78 -0.07
CA GLN A 92 5.61 20.89 1.34
C GLN A 92 6.77 20.27 2.12
N LYS A 93 7.24 20.94 3.18
CA LYS A 93 8.20 20.31 4.08
C LYS A 93 7.60 19.01 4.63
N GLU A 94 8.34 17.91 4.48
CA GLU A 94 7.97 16.60 5.00
C GLU A 94 7.67 16.69 6.49
N ASP A 95 6.49 16.20 6.87
CA ASP A 95 6.05 16.09 8.25
C ASP A 95 5.68 14.64 8.58
N LYS A 96 5.48 14.36 9.87
CA LYS A 96 5.23 13.01 10.37
C LYS A 96 4.00 12.35 9.74
N ILE A 97 2.93 13.11 9.47
CA ILE A 97 1.69 12.57 8.89
C ILE A 97 1.95 12.14 7.45
N THR A 98 2.58 12.98 6.63
CA THR A 98 2.96 12.60 5.27
C THR A 98 3.89 11.39 5.26
N SER A 99 4.94 11.36 6.10
CA SER A 99 5.83 10.19 6.16
C SER A 99 5.09 8.90 6.57
N LEU A 100 4.12 8.99 7.48
CA LEU A 100 3.33 7.84 7.93
C LEU A 100 2.39 7.31 6.84
N ILE A 101 1.67 8.20 6.15
CA ILE A 101 0.79 7.85 5.00
C ILE A 101 1.58 7.11 3.93
N PHE A 102 2.73 7.65 3.54
CA PHE A 102 3.56 7.03 2.51
C PHE A 102 4.26 5.76 3.00
N ALA A 103 4.59 5.63 4.29
CA ALA A 103 5.13 4.38 4.84
C ALA A 103 4.13 3.22 4.67
N PHE A 104 2.84 3.44 5.00
CA PHE A 104 1.80 2.43 4.80
C PHE A 104 1.55 2.11 3.32
N LEU A 105 1.50 3.13 2.46
CA LEU A 105 1.36 2.93 1.01
C LEU A 105 2.51 2.09 0.44
N PHE A 106 3.76 2.47 0.73
CA PHE A 106 4.92 1.76 0.20
C PHE A 106 5.02 0.34 0.75
N ALA A 107 4.80 0.15 2.06
CA ALA A 107 4.80 -1.19 2.65
C ALA A 107 3.73 -2.09 2.00
N GLY A 108 2.49 -1.62 1.89
CA GLY A 108 1.40 -2.40 1.28
C GLY A 108 1.66 -2.77 -0.18
N VAL A 109 2.15 -1.83 -1.00
CA VAL A 109 2.45 -2.08 -2.41
C VAL A 109 3.65 -3.02 -2.58
N ILE A 110 4.70 -2.87 -1.75
CA ILE A 110 5.87 -3.75 -1.77
C ILE A 110 5.49 -5.17 -1.33
N CYS A 111 4.77 -5.34 -0.23
CA CYS A 111 4.23 -6.64 0.18
C CYS A 111 3.41 -7.29 -0.95
N SER A 112 2.50 -6.54 -1.57
CA SER A 112 1.69 -7.03 -2.67
C SER A 112 2.51 -7.46 -3.90
N LEU A 113 3.63 -6.78 -4.19
CA LEU A 113 4.57 -7.21 -5.22
C LEU A 113 5.31 -8.50 -4.84
N ILE A 114 5.81 -8.59 -3.60
CA ILE A 114 6.49 -9.79 -3.11
C ILE A 114 5.56 -10.99 -3.19
N ASP A 115 4.32 -10.86 -2.70
CA ASP A 115 3.33 -11.92 -2.75
C ASP A 115 3.14 -12.44 -4.19
N ARG A 116 2.90 -11.53 -5.14
CA ARG A 116 2.65 -11.91 -6.53
C ARG A 116 3.87 -12.52 -7.23
N ILE A 117 5.07 -12.03 -6.94
CA ILE A 117 6.30 -12.50 -7.57
C ILE A 117 6.74 -13.86 -7.01
N PHE A 118 6.66 -14.05 -5.69
CA PHE A 118 7.22 -15.22 -5.02
C PHE A 118 6.18 -16.30 -4.68
N TRP A 119 4.92 -15.91 -4.45
CA TRP A 119 3.85 -16.82 -4.04
C TRP A 119 2.85 -17.13 -5.17
N GLY A 120 2.92 -16.40 -6.29
CA GLY A 120 1.96 -16.54 -7.39
C GLY A 120 0.52 -16.20 -6.98
N GLY A 121 0.34 -15.42 -5.91
CA GLY A 121 -0.94 -15.15 -5.27
C GLY A 121 -0.73 -14.29 -4.03
N SER A 122 -1.66 -14.34 -3.08
CA SER A 122 -1.58 -13.68 -1.78
C SER A 122 -2.00 -14.65 -0.68
N LEU A 123 -1.19 -14.83 0.36
CA LEU A 123 -1.62 -15.61 1.51
C LEU A 123 -2.44 -14.72 2.46
N ASP A 124 -3.76 -14.90 2.40
CA ASP A 124 -4.73 -14.22 3.26
C ASP A 124 -5.05 -15.13 4.46
N TYR A 125 -5.29 -14.58 5.65
CA TYR A 125 -5.42 -15.42 6.85
C TYR A 125 -6.38 -14.90 7.93
N VAL A 126 -6.72 -13.60 7.94
CA VAL A 126 -7.74 -13.06 8.85
C VAL A 126 -9.08 -13.12 8.16
N TYR A 127 -9.97 -13.95 8.67
CA TYR A 127 -11.32 -14.10 8.14
C TYR A 127 -12.29 -13.18 8.87
N LEU A 128 -12.88 -12.24 8.14
CA LEU A 128 -14.07 -11.52 8.59
C LEU A 128 -15.29 -12.33 8.17
N LYS A 129 -15.97 -12.97 9.12
CA LYS A 129 -17.01 -13.96 8.84
C LYS A 129 -18.10 -13.39 7.94
N GLY A 130 -18.46 -14.16 6.90
CA GLY A 130 -19.47 -13.77 5.91
C GLY A 130 -19.05 -12.70 4.90
N LEU A 131 -17.82 -12.14 4.99
CA LEU A 131 -17.38 -11.04 4.13
C LEU A 131 -16.17 -11.41 3.28
N PHE A 132 -14.96 -11.42 3.84
CA PHE A 132 -13.73 -11.71 3.10
C PHE A 132 -12.60 -12.15 4.04
N ILE A 133 -11.55 -12.72 3.45
CA ILE A 133 -10.29 -13.02 4.13
C ILE A 133 -9.28 -11.97 3.66
N PHE A 134 -8.47 -11.45 4.57
CA PHE A 134 -7.45 -10.46 4.27
C PHE A 134 -6.16 -10.74 5.03
N ASP A 135 -5.11 -10.03 4.69
CA ASP A 135 -3.82 -10.08 5.37
C ASP A 135 -3.38 -8.70 5.89
N LEU A 136 -2.13 -8.62 6.37
CA LEU A 136 -1.60 -7.40 6.93
C LEU A 136 -1.29 -6.33 5.88
N LYS A 137 -0.96 -6.68 4.63
CA LYS A 137 -0.81 -5.66 3.57
C LYS A 137 -2.13 -4.96 3.26
N ASP A 138 -3.26 -5.67 3.33
CA ASP A 138 -4.58 -5.08 3.09
C ASP A 138 -4.92 -4.08 4.20
N VAL A 139 -4.52 -4.38 5.43
CA VAL A 139 -4.62 -3.45 6.57
C VAL A 139 -3.74 -2.22 6.33
N TYR A 140 -2.50 -2.36 5.87
CA TYR A 140 -1.63 -1.21 5.55
C TYR A 140 -2.25 -0.30 4.49
N LEU A 141 -2.77 -0.87 3.40
CA LEU A 141 -3.42 -0.09 2.35
C LEU A 141 -4.72 0.57 2.85
N SER A 142 -5.47 -0.09 3.72
CA SER A 142 -6.67 0.48 4.36
C SER A 142 -6.31 1.66 5.26
N PHE A 143 -5.27 1.56 6.08
CA PHE A 143 -4.78 2.69 6.90
C PHE A 143 -4.33 3.86 6.03
N PHE A 144 -3.59 3.60 4.95
CA PHE A 144 -3.23 4.63 3.97
C PHE A 144 -4.46 5.38 3.45
N GLN A 145 -5.51 4.66 3.01
CA GLN A 145 -6.74 5.25 2.49
C GLN A 145 -7.47 6.06 3.55
N ILE A 146 -7.66 5.52 4.75
CA ILE A 146 -8.33 6.19 5.88
C ILE A 146 -7.61 7.49 6.25
N MET A 147 -6.27 7.46 6.32
CA MET A 147 -5.48 8.64 6.63
C MET A 147 -5.56 9.70 5.52
N LEU A 148 -5.55 9.28 4.25
CA LEU A 148 -5.68 10.20 3.12
C LEU A 148 -7.04 10.88 3.11
N ILE A 149 -8.13 10.12 3.31
CA ILE A 149 -9.50 10.64 3.43
C ILE A 149 -9.60 11.59 4.62
N SER A 150 -9.00 11.24 5.76
CA SER A 150 -8.97 12.11 6.95
C SER A 150 -8.26 13.43 6.65
N CYS A 151 -7.11 13.39 5.97
CA CYS A 151 -6.41 14.60 5.55
C CYS A 151 -7.28 15.49 4.64
N TRP A 152 -8.06 14.89 3.75
CA TRP A 152 -8.98 15.62 2.89
C TRP A 152 -10.16 16.23 3.67
N LEU A 153 -10.82 15.46 4.53
CA LEU A 153 -11.96 15.90 5.35
C LEU A 153 -11.60 17.09 6.25
N PHE A 154 -10.45 17.01 6.93
CA PHE A 154 -9.94 18.04 7.83
C PHE A 154 -9.17 19.16 7.10
N ASN A 155 -9.12 19.14 5.76
CA ASN A 155 -8.39 20.11 4.95
C ASN A 155 -6.91 20.26 5.40
N TYR A 156 -6.28 19.14 5.75
CA TYR A 156 -4.90 19.09 6.19
C TYR A 156 -3.99 19.73 5.14
N LYS A 157 -3.18 20.72 5.55
CA LYS A 157 -2.32 21.53 4.67
C LYS A 157 -3.03 22.14 3.46
N GLY A 158 -4.33 22.41 3.55
CA GLY A 158 -5.10 23.01 2.45
C GLY A 158 -5.45 22.04 1.33
N LEU A 159 -5.36 20.72 1.53
CA LEU A 159 -5.61 19.72 0.50
C LEU A 159 -6.98 19.88 -0.19
N ARG A 160 -8.03 20.18 0.59
CA ARG A 160 -9.41 20.34 0.07
C ARG A 160 -9.60 21.63 -0.73
N ARG A 161 -8.85 22.68 -0.42
CA ARG A 161 -8.93 23.99 -1.09
C ARG A 161 -8.02 24.09 -2.32
N THR A 162 -7.15 23.10 -2.52
CA THR A 162 -6.19 23.10 -3.62
C THR A 162 -6.91 22.79 -4.92
N SER A 163 -6.78 23.65 -5.93
CA SER A 163 -7.32 23.36 -7.27
C SER A 163 -6.61 22.15 -7.88
N GLU A 164 -7.37 21.13 -8.26
CA GLU A 164 -6.86 19.91 -8.91
C GLU A 164 -6.08 20.23 -10.19
N LYS A 165 -6.59 21.16 -11.00
CA LYS A 165 -5.95 21.59 -12.24
C LYS A 165 -4.60 22.25 -11.98
N LEU A 166 -4.51 23.09 -10.95
CA LEU A 166 -3.23 23.69 -10.54
C LEU A 166 -2.28 22.62 -10.00
N LEU A 167 -2.76 21.71 -9.15
CA LEU A 167 -1.94 20.63 -8.59
C LEU A 167 -1.37 19.71 -9.69
N TYR A 168 -2.19 19.35 -10.67
CA TYR A 168 -1.76 18.55 -11.81
C TYR A 168 -0.71 19.29 -12.66
N ASN A 169 -0.93 20.57 -12.94
CA ASN A 169 0.02 21.37 -13.70
C ASN A 169 1.36 21.52 -12.95
N ASP A 170 1.32 21.75 -11.64
CA ASP A 170 2.51 21.82 -10.79
C ASP A 170 3.27 20.49 -10.79
N PHE A 171 2.56 19.36 -10.66
CA PHE A 171 3.15 18.03 -10.71
C PHE A 171 3.78 17.75 -12.08
N LYS A 172 3.09 18.06 -13.17
CA LYS A 172 3.61 17.90 -14.53
C LYS A 172 4.85 18.76 -14.77
N PHE A 173 4.81 20.02 -14.34
CA PHE A 173 5.95 20.94 -14.43
C PHE A 173 7.13 20.42 -13.61
N TYR A 174 6.87 19.96 -12.39
CA TYR A 174 7.85 19.37 -11.50
C TYR A 174 8.59 18.18 -12.15
N ILE A 175 7.84 17.22 -12.70
CA ILE A 175 8.41 16.07 -13.40
C ILE A 175 9.25 16.52 -14.60
N LYS A 176 8.72 17.46 -15.39
CA LYS A 176 9.44 17.99 -16.57
C LYS A 176 10.78 18.63 -16.18
N VAL A 177 10.79 19.47 -15.14
CA VAL A 177 11.99 20.21 -14.73
C VAL A 177 13.01 19.29 -14.06
N LYS A 178 12.58 18.41 -13.17
CA LYS A 178 13.52 17.62 -12.35
C LYS A 178 14.02 16.35 -13.04
N TYR A 179 13.17 15.68 -13.81
CA TYR A 179 13.48 14.34 -14.34
C TYR A 179 13.67 14.31 -15.87
N LEU A 180 13.10 15.28 -16.61
CA LEU A 180 13.14 15.27 -18.09
C LEU A 180 14.02 16.38 -18.69
N LYS A 181 14.27 17.47 -17.97
CA LYS A 181 15.21 18.52 -18.39
C LYS A 181 16.63 18.06 -18.04
N ARG A 182 17.36 17.60 -19.07
CA ARG A 182 18.82 17.53 -19.06
C ARG A 182 19.40 18.91 -19.33
#